data_AF-A0A1D3DYH2-F1
#
_entry.id   AF-A0A1D3DYH2-F1
#
_cell.length_a   1.000
_cell.length_b   1.000
_cell.length_c   1.000
_cell.angle_alpha   90.00
_cell.angle_beta   90.00
_cell.angle_gamma   90.00
#
_symmetry.space_group_name_H-M   'P 1'
#
loop_
_entity.id
_entity.type
_entity.pdbx_description
1 polymer ?
#
loop_
_entity_poly.entity_id
_entity_poly.type
_entity_poly.pdbx_seq_one_letter_code
_entity_poly.pdbx_strand_id
1 'polypeptide(L)'
;MGQQEQVATSLAGAVSEGISASLATVDAELARRYPGDPGTRQPVHTVYVPGDAFAADTIRSWGDRALAALDEHAPDAAALAAVLGLPDELAEPVHARVRAKLEREPVEDLRVDFEDGYGGRTDADEDRDAARAARLVAEAYRDGTAAPYTGIRMKCMEAAVRDRGIRTLDIFLTGLMEAGGLPDGLVLTLPKVTYPQQVTAMARLLDEFEEACGLAPGRIGFEIQIETSQAILGPDGTATVARMIDAAEGRATGLHYGTFDYSACLGVSAAHQASDHPAADHAKAVMQVAAAGTGVRVSDGSTNVLPVGPTAKVHDAWRLHYGLTRRALARAYYQGWDMHPAHLPTRYAAVFAFYREGLEPAAARLAAYAGQVGGDVMDEPATAKALSSYLLRGIDCGALDTAEVARLTGLTRADLDRFAAPRRGDLTGTNQ
;
A
#
# COMPACT_ATOMS: atom_id res chain seq x y z
N MET A 1 -14.21 15.11 54.14
CA MET A 1 -14.03 16.24 53.19
C MET A 1 -12.54 16.50 53.11
N GLY A 2 -11.85 15.95 52.10
CA GLY A 2 -10.46 16.31 51.84
C GLY A 2 -10.41 17.72 51.25
N GLN A 3 -9.65 18.62 51.86
CA GLN A 3 -9.33 19.91 51.26
C GLN A 3 -8.57 19.62 49.95
N GLN A 4 -9.16 19.96 48.80
CA GLN A 4 -8.42 20.02 47.55
C GLN A 4 -7.35 21.10 47.71
N GLU A 5 -6.10 20.67 47.68
CA GLU A 5 -4.94 21.55 47.71
C GLU A 5 -5.01 22.48 46.48
N GLN A 6 -5.07 23.78 46.71
CA GLN A 6 -5.15 24.75 45.63
C GLN A 6 -3.75 24.92 45.03
N VAL A 7 -3.50 24.24 43.90
CA VAL A 7 -2.22 24.28 43.22
C VAL A 7 -2.03 25.66 42.59
N ALA A 8 -1.04 26.42 43.08
CA ALA A 8 -0.73 27.74 42.54
C ALA A 8 0.11 27.63 41.26
N THR A 9 -0.25 28.41 40.23
CA THR A 9 0.51 28.56 38.99
C THR A 9 1.03 29.99 38.85
N SER A 10 2.24 30.17 38.30
CA SER A 10 2.89 31.48 38.15
C SER A 10 2.49 32.24 36.88
N LEU A 11 1.90 31.56 35.90
CA LEU A 11 1.48 32.16 34.63
C LEU A 11 0.04 32.67 34.72
N ALA A 12 -0.19 33.89 34.22
CA ALA A 12 -1.53 34.43 34.05
C ALA A 12 -2.23 33.76 32.85
N GLY A 13 -3.56 33.60 32.93
CA GLY A 13 -4.36 32.98 31.86
C GLY A 13 -4.14 33.62 30.48
N ALA A 14 -3.98 34.94 30.43
CA ALA A 14 -3.71 35.69 29.20
C ALA A 14 -2.45 35.23 28.44
N VAL A 15 -1.43 34.70 29.15
CA VAL A 15 -0.23 34.15 28.51
C VAL A 15 -0.57 32.86 27.75
N SER A 16 -1.37 31.98 28.36
CA SER A 16 -1.80 30.72 27.73
C SER A 16 -2.74 30.98 26.55
N GLU A 17 -3.64 31.96 26.67
CA GLU A 17 -4.53 32.38 25.57
C GLU A 17 -3.72 32.93 24.40
N GLY A 18 -2.72 33.79 24.67
CA GLY A 18 -1.84 34.34 23.64
C GLY A 18 -1.03 33.28 22.90
N ILE A 19 -0.51 32.27 23.61
CA ILE A 19 0.19 31.14 23.00
C ILE A 19 -0.78 30.28 22.16
N SER A 20 -1.98 30.01 22.67
CA SER A 20 -2.99 29.23 21.94
C SER A 20 -3.39 29.93 20.64
N ALA A 21 -3.59 31.26 20.68
CA ALA A 21 -3.91 32.04 19.50
C ALA A 21 -2.77 32.07 18.47
N SER A 22 -1.50 32.09 18.91
CA SER A 22 -0.36 32.09 17.99
C SER A 22 -0.13 30.75 17.29
N LEU A 23 -0.61 29.65 17.87
CA LEU A 23 -0.48 28.29 17.32
C LEU A 23 -1.70 27.81 16.53
N ALA A 24 -2.86 28.49 16.62
CA ALA A 24 -4.09 28.04 15.97
C ALA A 24 -3.96 27.75 14.46
N THR A 25 -3.22 28.58 13.71
CA THR A 25 -2.96 28.33 12.27
C THR A 25 -2.06 27.12 12.05
N VAL A 26 -1.08 26.89 12.94
CA VAL A 26 -0.20 25.72 12.89
C VAL A 26 -1.00 24.46 13.17
N ASP A 27 -1.88 24.47 14.18
CA ASP A 27 -2.75 23.34 14.52
C ASP A 27 -3.70 23.00 13.37
N ALA A 28 -4.29 24.00 12.73
CA ALA A 28 -5.14 23.81 11.56
C ALA A 28 -4.37 23.18 10.38
N GLU A 29 -3.14 23.63 10.14
CA GLU A 29 -2.29 23.07 9.08
C GLU A 29 -1.82 21.64 9.40
N LEU A 30 -1.51 21.35 10.66
CA LEU A 30 -1.16 20.00 11.12
C LEU A 30 -2.33 19.04 10.99
N ALA A 31 -3.56 19.49 11.30
CA ALA A 31 -4.77 18.70 11.14
C ALA A 31 -5.06 18.42 9.66
N ARG A 32 -4.91 19.44 8.80
CA ARG A 32 -5.14 19.33 7.36
C ARG A 32 -4.13 18.42 6.65
N ARG A 33 -2.83 18.58 6.93
CA ARG A 33 -1.76 17.81 6.25
C ARG A 33 -1.61 16.39 6.78
N TYR A 34 -1.94 16.17 8.06
CA TYR A 34 -1.65 14.90 8.72
C TYR A 34 -2.90 14.31 9.40
N PRO A 35 -3.95 13.93 8.63
CA PRO A 35 -5.17 13.34 9.18
C PRO A 35 -4.94 11.95 9.83
N GLY A 36 -3.84 11.27 9.51
CA GLY A 36 -3.52 9.92 9.97
C GLY A 36 -3.91 8.83 8.97
N ASP A 37 -3.66 7.58 9.33
CA ASP A 37 -4.05 6.40 8.51
C ASP A 37 -5.59 6.31 8.45
N PRO A 38 -6.20 6.15 7.27
CA PRO A 38 -7.65 6.05 7.12
C PRO A 38 -8.24 4.77 7.73
N GLY A 39 -7.43 3.80 8.17
CA GLY A 39 -7.89 2.57 8.81
C GLY A 39 -8.57 1.58 7.86
N THR A 40 -8.50 1.83 6.56
CA THR A 40 -8.99 0.90 5.53
C THR A 40 -7.95 -0.17 5.24
N ARG A 41 -8.37 -1.28 4.63
CA ARG A 41 -7.46 -2.33 4.17
C ARG A 41 -6.41 -1.75 3.22
N GLN A 42 -5.16 -2.21 3.34
CA GLN A 42 -4.08 -1.97 2.38
C GLN A 42 -3.73 -3.31 1.72
N PRO A 43 -3.62 -3.40 0.38
CA PRO A 43 -3.22 -4.64 -0.26
C PRO A 43 -1.75 -4.95 0.04
N VAL A 44 -1.40 -6.24 0.11
CA VAL A 44 0.00 -6.65 0.40
C VAL A 44 0.91 -6.64 -0.82
N HIS A 45 0.32 -6.52 -2.00
CA HIS A 45 1.03 -6.44 -3.27
C HIS A 45 0.22 -5.67 -4.31
N THR A 46 0.86 -5.32 -5.43
CA THR A 46 0.23 -4.86 -6.66
C THR A 46 0.80 -5.65 -7.84
N VAL A 47 -0.06 -6.05 -8.78
CA VAL A 47 0.35 -6.65 -10.06
C VAL A 47 0.02 -5.73 -11.22
N TYR A 48 0.94 -5.61 -12.17
CA TYR A 48 0.74 -4.85 -13.41
C TYR A 48 0.56 -5.84 -14.56
N VAL A 49 -0.56 -5.71 -15.28
CA VAL A 49 -0.89 -6.56 -16.43
C VAL A 49 -1.03 -5.67 -17.66
N PRO A 50 -0.25 -5.91 -18.74
CA PRO A 50 -0.37 -5.12 -19.96
C PRO A 50 -1.80 -5.03 -20.48
N GLY A 51 -2.22 -3.84 -20.93
CA GLY A 51 -3.58 -3.57 -21.39
C GLY A 51 -4.09 -4.51 -22.49
N ASP A 52 -3.20 -5.01 -23.35
CA ASP A 52 -3.52 -5.97 -24.41
C ASP A 52 -3.67 -7.41 -23.86
N ALA A 53 -2.92 -7.75 -22.81
CA ALA A 53 -2.97 -9.04 -22.15
C ALA A 53 -4.07 -9.17 -21.09
N PHE A 54 -4.63 -8.06 -20.58
CA PHE A 54 -5.69 -8.09 -19.58
C PHE A 54 -6.98 -8.71 -20.15
N ALA A 55 -7.53 -9.69 -19.46
CA ALA A 55 -8.71 -10.46 -19.85
C ALA A 55 -9.59 -10.80 -18.64
N ALA A 56 -10.85 -11.19 -18.87
CA ALA A 56 -11.82 -11.48 -17.81
C ALA A 56 -11.34 -12.52 -16.77
N ASP A 57 -10.54 -13.51 -17.21
CA ASP A 57 -10.03 -14.60 -16.39
C ASP A 57 -8.66 -14.32 -15.76
N THR A 58 -8.09 -13.12 -15.94
CA THR A 58 -6.69 -12.80 -15.57
C THR A 58 -6.38 -13.12 -14.11
N ILE A 59 -7.22 -12.69 -13.17
CA ILE A 59 -6.99 -12.87 -11.72
C ILE A 59 -6.98 -14.36 -11.37
N ARG A 60 -7.95 -15.12 -11.87
CA ARG A 60 -8.05 -16.56 -11.63
C ARG A 60 -6.87 -17.31 -12.27
N SER A 61 -6.56 -17.00 -13.53
CA SER A 61 -5.40 -17.53 -14.24
C SER A 61 -4.07 -17.28 -13.49
N TRP A 62 -3.90 -16.10 -12.89
CA TRP A 62 -2.76 -15.81 -12.01
C TRP A 62 -2.73 -16.73 -10.79
N GLY A 63 -3.85 -16.89 -10.09
CA GLY A 63 -3.92 -17.83 -8.97
C GLY A 63 -3.62 -19.27 -9.39
N ASP A 64 -4.15 -19.72 -10.55
CA ASP A 64 -4.02 -21.12 -10.97
C ASP A 64 -2.58 -21.43 -11.32
N ARG A 65 -1.89 -20.49 -11.97
CA ARG A 65 -0.46 -20.58 -12.25
C ARG A 65 0.39 -20.51 -10.99
N ALA A 66 -0.03 -19.75 -9.98
CA ALA A 66 0.65 -19.72 -8.69
C ALA A 66 0.51 -21.05 -7.92
N LEU A 67 -0.70 -21.64 -7.91
CA LEU A 67 -0.96 -22.96 -7.33
C LEU A 67 -0.18 -24.05 -8.06
N ALA A 68 -0.18 -24.03 -9.40
CA ALA A 68 0.60 -24.98 -10.20
C ALA A 68 2.11 -24.88 -9.90
N ALA A 69 2.66 -23.66 -9.77
CA ALA A 69 4.05 -23.47 -9.39
C ALA A 69 4.35 -24.01 -7.97
N LEU A 70 3.40 -23.85 -7.03
CA LEU A 70 3.52 -24.42 -5.69
C LEU A 70 3.51 -25.95 -5.76
N ASP A 71 2.55 -26.55 -6.47
CA ASP A 71 2.42 -28.00 -6.64
C ASP A 71 3.66 -28.63 -7.31
N GLU A 72 4.26 -27.94 -8.29
CA GLU A 72 5.44 -28.44 -9.00
C GLU A 72 6.73 -28.33 -8.18
N HIS A 73 6.95 -27.20 -7.49
CA HIS A 73 8.25 -26.88 -6.91
C HIS A 73 8.29 -26.99 -5.38
N ALA A 74 7.16 -26.95 -4.67
CA ALA A 74 7.07 -27.14 -3.22
C ALA A 74 5.67 -27.70 -2.84
N PRO A 75 5.42 -29.00 -3.12
CA PRO A 75 4.06 -29.59 -3.09
C PRO A 75 3.43 -29.68 -1.70
N ASP A 76 4.21 -29.52 -0.64
CA ASP A 76 3.74 -29.62 0.73
C ASP A 76 4.38 -28.55 1.64
N ALA A 77 3.85 -28.46 2.86
CA ALA A 77 4.29 -27.48 3.86
C ALA A 77 5.78 -27.62 4.20
N ALA A 78 6.31 -28.84 4.27
CA ALA A 78 7.72 -29.08 4.61
C ALA A 78 8.65 -28.64 3.47
N ALA A 79 8.27 -28.90 2.21
CA ALA A 79 9.02 -28.46 1.04
C ALA A 79 9.03 -26.93 0.94
N LEU A 80 7.89 -26.27 1.13
CA LEU A 80 7.82 -24.79 1.13
C LEU A 80 8.66 -24.21 2.27
N ALA A 81 8.55 -24.76 3.48
CA ALA A 81 9.34 -24.33 4.63
C ALA A 81 10.84 -24.49 4.40
N ALA A 82 11.27 -25.62 3.84
CA ALA A 82 12.68 -25.88 3.52
C ALA A 82 13.25 -24.89 2.50
N VAL A 83 12.47 -24.51 1.47
CA VAL A 83 12.93 -23.55 0.47
C VAL A 83 13.07 -22.15 1.06
N LEU A 84 12.10 -21.73 1.88
CA LEU A 84 12.02 -20.37 2.41
C LEU A 84 12.73 -20.17 3.76
N GLY A 85 13.17 -21.26 4.41
CA GLY A 85 13.75 -21.22 5.75
C GLY A 85 12.72 -20.87 6.83
N LEU A 86 11.48 -21.35 6.69
CA LEU A 86 10.45 -21.17 7.72
C LEU A 86 10.71 -22.09 8.92
N PRO A 87 10.44 -21.64 10.15
CA PRO A 87 10.34 -22.53 11.31
C PRO A 87 9.30 -23.64 11.09
N ASP A 88 9.59 -24.85 11.56
CA ASP A 88 8.72 -26.03 11.39
C ASP A 88 7.29 -25.79 11.90
N GLU A 89 7.14 -25.05 13.00
CA GLU A 89 5.84 -24.71 13.61
C GLU A 89 4.98 -23.79 12.73
N LEU A 90 5.59 -23.07 11.78
CA LEU A 90 4.90 -22.17 10.85
C LEU A 90 4.64 -22.80 9.48
N ALA A 91 5.29 -23.93 9.18
CA ALA A 91 5.19 -24.58 7.88
C ALA A 91 3.74 -24.83 7.46
N GLU A 92 2.98 -25.58 8.27
CA GLU A 92 1.59 -25.93 7.97
C GLU A 92 0.63 -24.72 8.05
N PRO A 93 0.65 -23.89 9.10
CA PRO A 93 -0.24 -22.72 9.18
C PRO A 93 -0.06 -21.72 8.05
N VAL A 94 1.18 -21.52 7.57
CA VAL A 94 1.49 -20.63 6.44
C VAL A 94 1.09 -21.29 5.13
N HIS A 95 1.51 -22.54 4.87
CA HIS A 95 1.20 -23.24 3.63
C HIS A 95 -0.31 -23.33 3.38
N ALA A 96 -1.10 -23.75 4.38
CA ALA A 96 -2.55 -23.84 4.26
C ALA A 96 -3.20 -22.49 3.93
N ARG A 97 -2.75 -21.40 4.57
CA ARG A 97 -3.26 -20.05 4.30
C ARG A 97 -2.84 -19.55 2.92
N VAL A 98 -1.61 -19.80 2.48
CA VAL A 98 -1.13 -19.45 1.14
C VAL A 98 -2.01 -20.10 0.08
N ARG A 99 -2.25 -21.41 0.17
CA ARG A 99 -3.14 -22.10 -0.78
C ARG A 99 -4.55 -21.52 -0.78
N ALA A 100 -5.16 -21.37 0.39
CA ALA A 100 -6.50 -20.80 0.51
C ALA A 100 -6.59 -19.37 -0.05
N LYS A 101 -5.54 -18.56 0.12
CA LYS A 101 -5.45 -17.21 -0.45
C LYS A 101 -5.37 -17.26 -1.97
N LEU A 102 -4.52 -18.11 -2.54
CA LEU A 102 -4.38 -18.26 -3.99
C LEU A 102 -5.65 -18.81 -4.65
N GLU A 103 -6.42 -19.65 -3.96
CA GLU A 103 -7.71 -20.16 -4.45
C GLU A 103 -8.80 -19.10 -4.46
N ARG A 104 -8.89 -18.27 -3.40
CA ARG A 104 -10.03 -17.36 -3.18
C ARG A 104 -9.78 -15.91 -3.62
N GLU A 105 -8.58 -15.38 -3.39
CA GLU A 105 -8.21 -13.99 -3.63
C GLU A 105 -6.70 -13.89 -3.99
N PRO A 106 -6.29 -14.44 -5.16
CA PRO A 106 -4.88 -14.52 -5.53
C PRO A 106 -4.23 -13.17 -5.84
N VAL A 107 -5.02 -12.15 -6.17
CA VAL A 107 -4.55 -10.80 -6.46
C VAL A 107 -5.38 -9.83 -5.63
N GLU A 108 -4.72 -9.09 -4.74
CA GLU A 108 -5.38 -8.07 -3.92
C GLU A 108 -5.51 -6.74 -4.64
N ASP A 109 -4.57 -6.43 -5.54
CA ASP A 109 -4.49 -5.16 -6.24
C ASP A 109 -3.96 -5.34 -7.67
N LEU A 110 -4.78 -4.95 -8.66
CA LEU A 110 -4.47 -5.09 -10.08
C LEU A 110 -4.45 -3.72 -10.78
N ARG A 111 -3.37 -3.47 -11.54
CA ARG A 111 -3.25 -2.33 -12.46
C ARG A 111 -3.19 -2.85 -13.89
N VAL A 112 -4.17 -2.49 -14.71
CA VAL A 112 -4.06 -2.64 -16.15
C VAL A 112 -3.07 -1.59 -16.64
N ASP A 113 -1.96 -2.05 -17.18
CA ASP A 113 -0.81 -1.23 -17.49
C ASP A 113 -0.85 -0.76 -18.95
N PHE A 114 -0.98 0.55 -19.12
CA PHE A 114 -0.88 1.24 -20.41
C PHE A 114 0.45 1.96 -20.57
N GLU A 115 1.42 1.73 -19.67
CA GLU A 115 2.72 2.37 -19.71
C GLU A 115 3.81 1.41 -20.20
N ASP A 116 4.86 1.15 -19.43
CA ASP A 116 6.03 0.39 -19.89
C ASP A 116 5.69 -1.05 -20.30
N GLY A 117 4.68 -1.67 -19.67
CA GLY A 117 4.25 -3.03 -19.97
C GLY A 117 3.47 -3.18 -21.28
N TYR A 118 2.93 -2.10 -21.86
CA TYR A 118 2.00 -2.16 -23.00
C TYR A 118 2.68 -2.13 -24.39
N GLY A 119 3.86 -1.49 -24.50
CA GLY A 119 4.69 -1.52 -25.71
C GLY A 119 4.21 -0.65 -26.90
N GLY A 120 4.77 -0.93 -28.10
CA GLY A 120 4.71 -0.10 -29.33
C GLY A 120 3.38 -0.12 -30.11
N ARG A 121 2.27 0.13 -29.42
CA ARG A 121 0.91 0.14 -29.97
C ARG A 121 0.54 1.50 -30.58
N THR A 122 -0.40 1.48 -31.54
CA THR A 122 -0.97 2.71 -32.11
C THR A 122 -1.99 3.34 -31.16
N ASP A 123 -2.33 4.62 -31.36
CA ASP A 123 -3.39 5.29 -30.57
C ASP A 123 -4.72 4.51 -30.63
N ALA A 124 -5.08 4.00 -31.80
CA ALA A 124 -6.32 3.25 -31.99
C ALA A 124 -6.31 1.86 -31.33
N ASP A 125 -5.15 1.24 -31.16
CA ASP A 125 -5.02 0.01 -30.38
C ASP A 125 -5.22 0.31 -28.89
N GLU A 126 -4.55 1.35 -28.39
CA GLU A 126 -4.62 1.76 -26.98
C GLU A 126 -6.04 2.19 -26.58
N ASP A 127 -6.73 2.96 -27.42
CA ASP A 127 -8.14 3.34 -27.22
C ASP A 127 -9.05 2.11 -27.08
N ARG A 128 -8.85 1.09 -27.94
CA ARG A 128 -9.65 -0.14 -27.91
C ARG A 128 -9.39 -0.95 -26.65
N ASP A 129 -8.13 -1.06 -26.23
CA ASP A 129 -7.76 -1.78 -25.03
C ASP A 129 -8.20 -1.04 -23.76
N ALA A 130 -8.13 0.30 -23.71
CA ALA A 130 -8.65 1.11 -22.61
C ALA A 130 -10.17 0.92 -22.43
N ALA A 131 -10.93 1.01 -23.53
CA ALA A 131 -12.37 0.77 -23.50
C ALA A 131 -12.70 -0.68 -23.11
N ARG A 132 -11.90 -1.65 -23.56
CA ARG A 132 -12.05 -3.07 -23.18
C ARG A 132 -11.76 -3.29 -21.70
N ALA A 133 -10.69 -2.69 -21.18
CA ALA A 133 -10.33 -2.75 -19.77
C ALA A 133 -11.46 -2.20 -18.88
N ALA A 134 -12.05 -1.05 -19.24
CA ALA A 134 -13.17 -0.48 -18.49
C ALA A 134 -14.36 -1.45 -18.42
N ARG A 135 -14.77 -2.04 -19.56
CA ARG A 135 -15.86 -3.03 -19.59
C ARG A 135 -15.56 -4.25 -18.73
N LEU A 136 -14.37 -4.83 -18.86
CA LEU A 136 -13.95 -6.02 -18.11
C LEU A 136 -13.87 -5.74 -16.60
N VAL A 137 -13.38 -4.57 -16.20
CA VAL A 137 -13.34 -4.17 -14.79
C VAL A 137 -14.77 -4.01 -14.24
N ALA A 138 -15.65 -3.31 -14.96
CA ALA A 138 -17.04 -3.15 -14.53
C ALA A 138 -17.78 -4.49 -14.44
N GLU A 139 -17.56 -5.41 -15.38
CA GLU A 139 -18.06 -6.78 -15.34
C GLU A 139 -17.54 -7.55 -14.12
N ALA A 140 -16.23 -7.49 -13.86
CA ALA A 140 -15.63 -8.19 -12.73
C ALA A 140 -16.17 -7.69 -11.37
N TYR A 141 -16.41 -6.39 -11.21
CA TYR A 141 -17.04 -5.86 -9.99
C TYR A 141 -18.50 -6.31 -9.85
N ARG A 142 -19.26 -6.33 -10.95
CA ARG A 142 -20.65 -6.79 -10.96
C ARG A 142 -20.78 -8.26 -10.59
N ASP A 143 -19.85 -9.07 -11.08
CA ASP A 143 -19.85 -10.52 -10.92
C ASP A 143 -19.13 -10.98 -9.63
N GLY A 144 -18.52 -10.04 -8.88
CA GLY A 144 -17.78 -10.33 -7.66
C GLY A 144 -16.44 -11.06 -7.88
N THR A 145 -15.84 -10.92 -9.06
CA THR A 145 -14.58 -11.56 -9.47
C THR A 145 -13.40 -10.59 -9.56
N ALA A 146 -13.64 -9.29 -9.38
CA ALA A 146 -12.59 -8.27 -9.34
C ALA A 146 -11.66 -8.44 -8.13
N ALA A 147 -10.41 -8.01 -8.28
CA ALA A 147 -9.53 -7.82 -7.14
C ALA A 147 -10.10 -6.68 -6.26
N PRO A 148 -9.93 -6.72 -4.93
CA PRO A 148 -10.38 -5.67 -4.02
C PRO A 148 -10.00 -4.26 -4.46
N TYR A 149 -8.83 -4.12 -5.07
CA TYR A 149 -8.37 -2.90 -5.72
C TYR A 149 -8.08 -3.19 -7.19
N THR A 150 -8.67 -2.40 -8.08
CA THR A 150 -8.49 -2.58 -9.53
C THR A 150 -8.55 -1.24 -10.24
N GLY A 151 -7.61 -0.98 -11.13
CA GLY A 151 -7.69 0.17 -12.04
C GLY A 151 -6.55 0.17 -13.03
N ILE A 152 -6.01 1.34 -13.38
CA ILE A 152 -5.02 1.45 -14.45
C ILE A 152 -3.74 2.16 -14.00
N ARG A 153 -2.63 1.80 -14.64
CA ARG A 153 -1.47 2.69 -14.75
C ARG A 153 -1.51 3.33 -16.13
N MET A 154 -1.80 4.63 -16.16
CA MET A 154 -1.81 5.42 -17.38
C MET A 154 -0.38 5.77 -17.81
N LYS A 155 -0.20 6.33 -19.02
CA LYS A 155 1.09 6.93 -19.39
C LYS A 155 1.43 8.16 -18.55
N CYS A 156 2.72 8.46 -18.43
CA CYS A 156 3.20 9.62 -17.70
C CYS A 156 2.81 10.96 -18.35
N MET A 157 3.06 12.07 -17.65
CA MET A 157 2.71 13.44 -18.10
C MET A 157 3.80 14.12 -18.94
N GLU A 158 4.78 13.37 -19.44
CA GLU A 158 5.82 13.86 -20.32
C GLU A 158 5.25 14.25 -21.69
N ALA A 159 5.81 15.32 -22.30
CA ALA A 159 5.21 15.94 -23.48
C ALA A 159 4.98 14.99 -24.67
N ALA A 160 5.85 13.99 -24.85
CA ALA A 160 5.76 13.05 -25.97
C ALA A 160 4.57 12.09 -25.91
N VAL A 161 4.06 11.80 -24.70
CA VAL A 161 3.01 10.80 -24.47
C VAL A 161 1.79 11.35 -23.72
N ARG A 162 1.84 12.60 -23.26
CA ARG A 162 0.81 13.25 -22.43
C ARG A 162 -0.58 13.15 -23.03
N ASP A 163 -0.78 13.58 -24.27
CA ASP A 163 -2.11 13.63 -24.89
C ASP A 163 -2.72 12.23 -24.99
N ARG A 164 -1.88 11.23 -25.30
CA ARG A 164 -2.29 9.83 -25.31
C ARG A 164 -2.63 9.34 -23.90
N GLY A 165 -1.82 9.65 -22.89
CA GLY A 165 -2.10 9.30 -21.50
C GLY A 165 -3.43 9.87 -20.99
N ILE A 166 -3.68 11.15 -21.25
CA ILE A 166 -4.95 11.82 -20.91
C ILE A 166 -6.12 11.10 -21.59
N ARG A 167 -6.00 10.81 -22.88
CA ARG A 167 -7.03 10.11 -23.65
C ARG A 167 -7.31 8.70 -23.13
N THR A 168 -6.28 7.92 -22.81
CA THR A 168 -6.41 6.58 -22.23
C THR A 168 -7.15 6.61 -20.90
N LEU A 169 -6.82 7.57 -20.03
CA LEU A 169 -7.50 7.76 -18.74
C LEU A 169 -8.99 8.11 -18.95
N ASP A 170 -9.27 9.07 -19.82
CA ASP A 170 -10.63 9.53 -20.11
C ASP A 170 -11.51 8.39 -20.67
N ILE A 171 -11.00 7.64 -21.65
CA ILE A 171 -11.70 6.47 -22.21
C ILE A 171 -12.00 5.44 -21.13
N PHE A 172 -11.03 5.14 -20.26
CA PHE A 172 -11.21 4.15 -19.21
C PHE A 172 -12.27 4.59 -18.19
N LEU A 173 -12.17 5.83 -17.66
CA LEU A 173 -13.11 6.34 -16.67
C LEU A 173 -14.51 6.54 -17.25
N THR A 174 -14.62 7.08 -18.47
CA THR A 174 -15.90 7.21 -19.19
C THR A 174 -16.55 5.84 -19.39
N GLY A 175 -15.78 4.83 -19.81
CA GLY A 175 -16.29 3.48 -19.97
C GLY A 175 -16.81 2.85 -18.66
N LEU A 176 -16.18 3.15 -17.51
CA LEU A 176 -16.70 2.74 -16.20
C LEU A 176 -18.02 3.46 -15.86
N MET A 177 -18.10 4.77 -16.13
CA MET A 177 -19.33 5.55 -15.92
C MET A 177 -20.50 5.00 -16.76
N GLU A 178 -20.26 4.70 -18.03
CA GLU A 178 -21.26 4.08 -18.93
C GLU A 178 -21.70 2.69 -18.45
N ALA A 179 -20.81 1.95 -17.78
CA ALA A 179 -21.07 0.60 -17.28
C ALA A 179 -21.71 0.54 -15.89
N GLY A 180 -22.00 1.69 -15.27
CA GLY A 180 -22.73 1.77 -13.98
C GLY A 180 -22.08 2.61 -12.90
N GLY A 181 -20.96 3.28 -13.19
CA GLY A 181 -20.26 4.18 -12.26
C GLY A 181 -18.89 3.68 -11.82
N LEU A 182 -18.19 4.49 -11.03
CA LEU A 182 -16.85 4.17 -10.55
C LEU A 182 -16.89 3.18 -9.38
N PRO A 183 -16.15 2.05 -9.45
CA PRO A 183 -16.02 1.13 -8.32
C PRO A 183 -15.38 1.79 -7.09
N ASP A 184 -15.71 1.31 -5.90
CA ASP A 184 -15.09 1.79 -4.65
C ASP A 184 -13.61 1.44 -4.57
N GLY A 185 -13.21 0.29 -5.11
CA GLY A 185 -11.82 -0.16 -5.21
C GLY A 185 -11.06 0.39 -6.42
N LEU A 186 -11.57 1.43 -7.10
CA LEU A 186 -10.88 2.04 -8.23
C LEU A 186 -9.57 2.69 -7.77
N VAL A 187 -8.46 2.36 -8.43
CA VAL A 187 -7.17 3.00 -8.17
C VAL A 187 -6.45 3.34 -9.47
N LEU A 188 -5.96 4.58 -9.54
CA LEU A 188 -5.21 5.10 -10.69
C LEU A 188 -3.75 5.27 -10.29
N THR A 189 -2.80 4.95 -11.17
CA THR A 189 -1.38 5.21 -10.92
C THR A 189 -0.83 6.20 -11.96
N LEU A 190 -0.21 7.27 -11.48
CA LEU A 190 0.52 8.26 -12.28
C LEU A 190 2.03 7.95 -12.25
N PRO A 191 2.61 7.45 -13.36
CA PRO A 191 4.02 7.08 -13.40
C PRO A 191 4.95 8.24 -13.77
N LYS A 192 6.26 8.00 -13.59
CA LYS A 192 7.38 8.86 -13.99
C LYS A 192 7.19 10.33 -13.62
N VAL A 193 6.69 10.57 -12.40
CA VAL A 193 6.57 11.95 -11.89
C VAL A 193 7.96 12.47 -11.58
N THR A 194 8.27 13.65 -12.09
CA THR A 194 9.55 14.35 -11.92
C THR A 194 9.36 15.64 -11.15
N TYR A 195 8.22 16.31 -11.33
CA TYR A 195 7.89 17.61 -10.73
C TYR A 195 6.48 17.64 -10.14
N PRO A 196 6.24 18.34 -9.00
CA PRO A 196 4.90 18.48 -8.41
C PRO A 196 3.83 19.02 -9.38
N GLN A 197 4.22 19.82 -10.36
CA GLN A 197 3.32 20.37 -11.39
C GLN A 197 2.65 19.29 -12.24
N GLN A 198 3.28 18.12 -12.42
CA GLN A 198 2.65 16.99 -13.09
C GLN A 198 1.53 16.38 -12.22
N VAL A 199 1.70 16.41 -10.89
CA VAL A 199 0.67 16.00 -9.93
C VAL A 199 -0.48 16.98 -9.92
N THR A 200 -0.21 18.29 -9.91
CA THR A 200 -1.25 19.33 -10.05
C THR A 200 -2.02 19.18 -11.36
N ALA A 201 -1.35 18.84 -12.47
CA ALA A 201 -2.03 18.59 -13.74
C ALA A 201 -2.96 17.37 -13.68
N MET A 202 -2.54 16.29 -12.99
CA MET A 202 -3.39 15.12 -12.76
C MET A 202 -4.60 15.45 -11.87
N ALA A 203 -4.41 16.19 -10.77
CA ALA A 203 -5.50 16.62 -9.90
C ALA A 203 -6.57 17.41 -10.68
N ARG A 204 -6.13 18.39 -11.49
CA ARG A 204 -7.02 19.16 -12.36
C ARG A 204 -7.73 18.31 -13.40
N LEU A 205 -7.05 17.36 -14.02
CA LEU A 205 -7.67 16.45 -14.97
C LEU A 205 -8.81 15.64 -14.33
N LEU A 206 -8.62 15.20 -13.09
CA LEU A 206 -9.66 14.50 -12.32
C LEU A 206 -10.78 15.44 -11.88
N ASP A 207 -10.50 16.69 -11.51
CA ASP A 207 -11.54 17.70 -11.23
C ASP A 207 -12.46 17.91 -12.45
N GLU A 208 -11.87 18.11 -13.63
CA GLU A 208 -12.62 18.31 -14.88
C GLU A 208 -13.46 17.08 -15.24
N PHE A 209 -12.92 15.88 -15.06
CA PHE A 209 -13.67 14.64 -15.29
C PHE A 209 -14.85 14.49 -14.30
N GLU A 210 -14.61 14.78 -13.02
CA GLU A 210 -15.65 14.73 -11.99
C GLU A 210 -16.77 15.74 -12.28
N GLU A 211 -16.43 16.98 -12.67
CA GLU A 211 -17.41 18.00 -13.07
C GLU A 211 -18.23 17.54 -14.29
N ALA A 212 -17.56 17.05 -15.34
CA ALA A 212 -18.21 16.57 -16.55
C ALA A 212 -19.16 15.40 -16.30
N CYS A 213 -18.86 14.55 -15.31
CA CYS A 213 -19.67 13.39 -14.93
C CYS A 213 -20.64 13.65 -13.77
N GLY A 214 -20.66 14.85 -13.20
CA GLY A 214 -21.50 15.20 -12.04
C GLY A 214 -21.15 14.45 -10.75
N LEU A 215 -19.87 14.09 -10.58
CA LEU A 215 -19.35 13.43 -9.38
C LEU A 215 -19.05 14.45 -8.27
N ALA A 216 -19.01 13.98 -7.02
CA ALA A 216 -18.57 14.81 -5.91
C ALA A 216 -17.08 15.17 -6.06
N PRO A 217 -16.67 16.43 -5.81
CA PRO A 217 -15.27 16.82 -5.86
C PRO A 217 -14.40 15.95 -4.95
N GLY A 218 -13.26 15.49 -5.46
CA GLY A 218 -12.31 14.65 -4.72
C GLY A 218 -12.69 13.16 -4.68
N ARG A 219 -13.70 12.72 -5.44
CA ARG A 219 -14.12 11.31 -5.49
C ARG A 219 -13.01 10.38 -5.98
N ILE A 220 -12.18 10.83 -6.92
CA ILE A 220 -11.15 10.03 -7.57
C ILE A 220 -9.79 10.36 -6.97
N GLY A 221 -9.20 9.38 -6.29
CA GLY A 221 -7.82 9.42 -5.83
C GLY A 221 -6.86 8.78 -6.84
N PHE A 222 -5.55 8.96 -6.62
CA PHE A 222 -4.51 8.30 -7.41
C PHE A 222 -3.24 8.05 -6.58
N GLU A 223 -2.43 7.11 -7.06
CA GLU A 223 -1.12 6.77 -6.57
C GLU A 223 -0.05 7.45 -7.43
N ILE A 224 1.06 7.84 -6.80
CA ILE A 224 2.20 8.47 -7.46
C ILE A 224 3.33 7.45 -7.52
N GLN A 225 3.80 7.10 -8.72
CA GLN A 225 4.99 6.28 -8.87
C GLN A 225 6.23 7.16 -8.68
N ILE A 226 6.99 6.88 -7.65
CA ILE A 226 8.23 7.56 -7.30
C ILE A 226 9.38 6.77 -7.91
N GLU A 227 9.82 7.22 -9.09
CA GLU A 227 10.80 6.48 -9.88
C GLU A 227 11.79 7.34 -10.67
N THR A 228 11.80 8.64 -10.40
CA THR A 228 12.82 9.56 -10.91
C THR A 228 13.66 10.08 -9.74
N SER A 229 14.91 10.43 -9.99
CA SER A 229 15.77 10.97 -8.92
C SER A 229 15.25 12.33 -8.41
N GLN A 230 14.67 13.13 -9.31
CA GLN A 230 14.09 14.43 -9.02
C GLN A 230 12.81 14.35 -8.18
N ALA A 231 12.11 13.21 -8.19
CA ALA A 231 11.00 12.94 -7.26
C ALA A 231 11.45 12.73 -5.81
N ILE A 232 12.73 12.43 -5.60
CA ILE A 232 13.32 12.34 -4.26
C ILE A 232 13.98 13.66 -3.88
N LEU A 233 14.82 14.22 -4.76
CA LEU A 233 15.58 15.44 -4.48
C LEU A 233 15.53 16.41 -5.67
N GLY A 234 14.93 17.58 -5.43
CA GLY A 234 14.89 18.67 -6.40
C GLY A 234 16.27 19.30 -6.63
N PRO A 235 16.44 20.07 -7.73
CA PRO A 235 17.70 20.73 -8.04
C PRO A 235 18.11 21.81 -7.01
N ASP A 236 17.18 22.26 -6.17
CA ASP A 236 17.38 23.19 -5.06
C ASP A 236 17.69 22.49 -3.73
N GLY A 237 17.82 21.16 -3.72
CA GLY A 237 18.03 20.36 -2.51
C GLY A 237 16.75 20.06 -1.72
N THR A 238 15.57 20.44 -2.21
CA THR A 238 14.30 20.11 -1.54
C THR A 238 13.95 18.64 -1.72
N ALA A 239 13.53 17.95 -0.65
CA ALA A 239 12.79 16.69 -0.76
C ALA A 239 11.41 16.93 -1.41
N THR A 240 11.22 16.45 -2.64
CA THR A 240 10.07 16.81 -3.48
C THR A 240 8.83 15.95 -3.24
N VAL A 241 8.97 14.75 -2.66
CA VAL A 241 7.85 13.85 -2.36
C VAL A 241 6.75 14.53 -1.54
N ALA A 242 7.10 15.26 -0.47
CA ALA A 242 6.11 15.96 0.35
C ALA A 242 5.35 17.04 -0.43
N ARG A 243 6.04 17.75 -1.35
CA ARG A 243 5.41 18.72 -2.25
C ARG A 243 4.49 18.05 -3.27
N MET A 244 4.80 16.83 -3.70
CA MET A 244 3.94 16.04 -4.58
C MET A 244 2.65 15.62 -3.86
N ILE A 245 2.73 15.19 -2.59
CA ILE A 245 1.54 14.90 -1.77
C ILE A 245 0.66 16.16 -1.63
N ASP A 246 1.26 17.30 -1.29
CA ASP A 246 0.53 18.58 -1.18
C ASP A 246 -0.12 18.96 -2.52
N ALA A 247 0.59 18.80 -3.63
CA ALA A 247 0.11 19.12 -4.99
C ALA A 247 -1.03 18.23 -5.48
N ALA A 248 -1.29 17.10 -4.81
CA ALA A 248 -2.42 16.23 -5.11
C ALA A 248 -3.72 16.69 -4.42
N GLU A 249 -3.67 17.71 -3.56
CA GLU A 249 -4.85 18.33 -2.93
C GLU A 249 -5.77 17.32 -2.22
N GLY A 250 -5.18 16.32 -1.56
CA GLY A 250 -5.89 15.26 -0.84
C GLY A 250 -6.26 14.03 -1.68
N ARG A 251 -5.97 14.04 -2.99
CA ARG A 251 -6.22 12.90 -3.89
C ARG A 251 -5.13 11.82 -3.88
N ALA A 252 -3.95 12.12 -3.34
CA ALA A 252 -2.88 11.13 -3.23
C ALA A 252 -3.28 10.02 -2.24
N THR A 253 -3.27 8.77 -2.70
CA THR A 253 -3.64 7.60 -1.89
C THR A 253 -2.45 6.69 -1.58
N GLY A 254 -1.44 6.69 -2.45
CA GLY A 254 -0.22 5.91 -2.27
C GLY A 254 0.99 6.46 -3.03
N LEU A 255 2.19 6.08 -2.58
CA LEU A 255 3.47 6.28 -3.24
C LEU A 255 4.06 4.92 -3.59
N HIS A 256 4.34 4.68 -4.86
CA HIS A 256 4.88 3.40 -5.33
C HIS A 256 6.33 3.55 -5.76
N TYR A 257 7.25 2.81 -5.14
CA TYR A 257 8.66 2.88 -5.51
C TYR A 257 8.94 2.11 -6.83
N GLY A 258 9.28 2.83 -7.89
CA GLY A 258 9.65 2.23 -9.18
C GLY A 258 11.12 1.80 -9.19
N THR A 259 11.37 0.50 -9.00
CA THR A 259 12.73 -0.03 -8.75
C THR A 259 13.68 0.21 -9.91
N PHE A 260 13.24 -0.06 -11.14
CA PHE A 260 14.15 -0.12 -12.29
C PHE A 260 14.42 1.26 -12.88
N ASP A 261 13.38 2.09 -13.07
CA ASP A 261 13.55 3.46 -13.54
C ASP A 261 14.38 4.29 -12.56
N TYR A 262 14.08 4.22 -11.25
CA TYR A 262 14.84 4.98 -10.25
C TYR A 262 16.31 4.59 -10.23
N SER A 263 16.59 3.29 -10.20
CA SER A 263 17.96 2.80 -10.14
C SER A 263 18.72 3.06 -11.43
N ALA A 264 18.06 3.02 -12.60
CA ALA A 264 18.62 3.43 -13.88
C ALA A 264 18.97 4.93 -13.89
N CYS A 265 18.09 5.81 -13.37
CA CYS A 265 18.37 7.25 -13.24
C CYS A 265 19.62 7.55 -12.41
N LEU A 266 19.99 6.66 -11.49
CA LEU A 266 21.19 6.78 -10.65
C LEU A 266 22.42 6.06 -11.21
N GLY A 267 22.32 5.45 -12.40
CA GLY A 267 23.41 4.71 -13.02
C GLY A 267 23.74 3.38 -12.35
N VAL A 268 22.80 2.81 -11.57
CA VAL A 268 22.96 1.46 -11.01
C VAL A 268 22.92 0.46 -12.16
N SER A 269 23.97 -0.35 -12.27
CA SER A 269 24.09 -1.37 -13.32
C SER A 269 23.00 -2.45 -13.17
N ALA A 270 22.53 -3.01 -14.28
CA ALA A 270 21.41 -3.95 -14.31
C ALA A 270 21.51 -5.11 -13.31
N ALA A 271 22.70 -5.69 -13.13
CA ALA A 271 22.92 -6.81 -12.19
C ALA A 271 22.77 -6.42 -10.70
N HIS A 272 22.72 -5.12 -10.39
CA HIS A 272 22.59 -4.57 -9.04
C HIS A 272 21.27 -3.82 -8.83
N GLN A 273 20.39 -3.78 -9.83
CA GLN A 273 19.07 -3.19 -9.67
C GLN A 273 18.21 -4.12 -8.80
N ALA A 274 17.97 -3.69 -7.55
CA ALA A 274 17.19 -4.43 -6.58
C ALA A 274 16.46 -3.46 -5.64
N SER A 275 15.33 -3.89 -5.09
CA SER A 275 14.53 -3.11 -4.15
C SER A 275 15.23 -2.92 -2.79
N ASP A 276 16.29 -3.66 -2.50
CA ASP A 276 17.11 -3.53 -1.29
C ASP A 276 18.47 -2.83 -1.52
N HIS A 277 18.71 -2.31 -2.73
CA HIS A 277 19.90 -1.51 -3.03
C HIS A 277 19.94 -0.24 -2.12
N PRO A 278 21.12 0.23 -1.65
CA PRO A 278 21.20 1.41 -0.78
C PRO A 278 20.54 2.67 -1.34
N ALA A 279 20.56 2.85 -2.66
CA ALA A 279 19.83 3.94 -3.32
C ALA A 279 18.31 3.80 -3.19
N ALA A 280 17.78 2.58 -3.32
CA ALA A 280 16.36 2.28 -3.09
C ALA A 280 15.98 2.54 -1.63
N ASP A 281 16.84 2.17 -0.70
CA ASP A 281 16.64 2.43 0.72
C ASP A 281 16.55 3.93 1.03
N HIS A 282 17.41 4.74 0.43
CA HIS A 282 17.36 6.20 0.57
C HIS A 282 16.03 6.76 0.05
N ALA A 283 15.64 6.38 -1.17
CA ALA A 283 14.39 6.83 -1.78
C ALA A 283 13.17 6.48 -0.91
N LYS A 284 13.06 5.21 -0.51
CA LYS A 284 11.93 4.72 0.28
C LYS A 284 11.88 5.35 1.68
N ALA A 285 13.03 5.61 2.30
CA ALA A 285 13.07 6.33 3.58
C ALA A 285 12.55 7.77 3.45
N VAL A 286 12.91 8.48 2.37
CA VAL A 286 12.36 9.82 2.08
C VAL A 286 10.84 9.73 1.84
N MET A 287 10.38 8.75 1.06
CA MET A 287 8.94 8.52 0.83
C MET A 287 8.19 8.24 2.14
N GLN A 288 8.73 7.38 3.00
CA GLN A 288 8.13 7.01 4.28
C GLN A 288 7.96 8.21 5.20
N VAL A 289 9.00 9.04 5.35
CA VAL A 289 8.94 10.24 6.19
C VAL A 289 7.97 11.27 5.60
N ALA A 290 7.94 11.43 4.27
CA ALA A 290 7.02 12.36 3.61
C ALA A 290 5.54 11.94 3.74
N ALA A 291 5.25 10.62 3.71
CA ALA A 291 3.90 10.08 3.80
C ALA A 291 3.41 9.88 5.24
N ALA A 292 4.30 9.87 6.23
CA ALA A 292 3.95 9.58 7.62
C ALA A 292 2.88 10.53 8.15
N GLY A 293 1.72 9.97 8.51
CA GLY A 293 0.60 10.71 9.07
C GLY A 293 -0.27 11.44 8.04
N THR A 294 0.07 11.46 6.74
CA THR A 294 -0.72 12.14 5.71
C THR A 294 -1.92 11.32 5.23
N GLY A 295 -1.97 10.03 5.58
CA GLY A 295 -2.94 9.07 5.05
C GLY A 295 -2.50 8.42 3.73
N VAL A 296 -1.41 8.92 3.13
CA VAL A 296 -0.80 8.33 1.93
C VAL A 296 -0.02 7.08 2.30
N ARG A 297 -0.23 5.99 1.56
CA ARG A 297 0.49 4.73 1.76
C ARG A 297 1.81 4.69 1.03
N VAL A 298 2.70 3.78 1.43
CA VAL A 298 3.96 3.53 0.71
C VAL A 298 4.01 2.07 0.29
N SER A 299 4.25 1.83 -1.00
CA SER A 299 4.55 0.52 -1.57
C SER A 299 6.04 0.41 -1.88
N ASP A 300 6.64 -0.70 -1.48
CA ASP A 300 7.94 -1.14 -1.99
C ASP A 300 7.84 -1.47 -3.48
N GLY A 301 8.99 -1.67 -4.12
CA GLY A 301 9.08 -2.04 -5.52
C GLY A 301 9.12 -3.55 -5.76
N SER A 302 9.73 -3.93 -6.89
CA SER A 302 9.68 -5.28 -7.46
C SER A 302 11.06 -5.93 -7.54
N THR A 303 11.06 -7.22 -7.89
CA THR A 303 12.22 -7.92 -8.47
C THR A 303 11.86 -8.42 -9.88
N ASN A 304 12.81 -8.31 -10.81
CA ASN A 304 12.68 -8.82 -12.19
C ASN A 304 13.25 -10.24 -12.33
N VAL A 305 13.74 -10.82 -11.22
CA VAL A 305 14.19 -12.22 -11.19
C VAL A 305 12.96 -13.13 -11.11
N LEU A 306 12.49 -13.54 -12.28
CA LEU A 306 11.26 -14.34 -12.38
C LEU A 306 11.49 -15.81 -11.97
N PRO A 307 10.61 -16.41 -11.14
CA PRO A 307 10.62 -17.83 -10.80
C PRO A 307 10.11 -18.66 -11.97
N VAL A 308 10.97 -18.86 -12.98
CA VAL A 308 10.68 -19.63 -14.19
C VAL A 308 11.88 -20.51 -14.55
N GLY A 309 11.61 -21.78 -14.81
CA GLY A 309 12.60 -22.78 -15.24
C GLY A 309 12.67 -23.97 -14.28
N PRO A 310 13.80 -24.68 -14.22
CA PRO A 310 13.98 -25.83 -13.33
C PRO A 310 13.80 -25.45 -11.85
N THR A 311 13.34 -26.41 -11.04
CA THR A 311 13.08 -26.24 -9.60
C THR A 311 14.18 -25.50 -8.85
N ALA A 312 15.45 -25.78 -9.11
CA ALA A 312 16.57 -25.07 -8.46
C ALA A 312 16.53 -23.55 -8.70
N LYS A 313 16.28 -23.12 -9.95
CA LYS A 313 16.20 -21.69 -10.30
C LYS A 313 14.94 -21.04 -9.72
N VAL A 314 13.83 -21.78 -9.70
CA VAL A 314 12.59 -21.29 -9.06
C VAL A 314 12.80 -21.09 -7.56
N HIS A 315 13.44 -22.05 -6.88
CA HIS A 315 13.77 -21.94 -5.47
C HIS A 315 14.69 -20.76 -5.16
N ASP A 316 15.68 -20.49 -6.02
CA ASP A 316 16.56 -19.33 -5.84
C ASP A 316 15.81 -18.00 -6.00
N ALA A 317 14.94 -17.89 -7.00
CA ALA A 317 14.08 -16.73 -7.19
C ALA A 317 13.08 -16.56 -6.03
N TRP A 318 12.53 -17.66 -5.51
CA TRP A 318 11.64 -17.68 -4.35
C TRP A 318 12.33 -17.22 -3.07
N ARG A 319 13.56 -17.69 -2.79
CA ARG A 319 14.35 -17.22 -1.64
C ARG A 319 14.63 -15.72 -1.73
N LEU A 320 15.02 -15.24 -2.91
CA LEU A 320 15.25 -13.82 -3.15
C LEU A 320 13.98 -13.00 -2.90
N HIS A 321 12.86 -13.36 -3.54
CA HIS A 321 11.59 -12.65 -3.42
C HIS A 321 11.04 -12.66 -1.99
N TYR A 322 11.08 -13.81 -1.31
CA TYR A 322 10.70 -13.95 0.09
C TYR A 322 11.56 -13.05 0.99
N GLY A 323 12.88 -13.07 0.83
CA GLY A 323 13.81 -12.24 1.59
C GLY A 323 13.57 -10.74 1.40
N LEU A 324 13.37 -10.28 0.16
CA LEU A 324 13.04 -8.89 -0.15
C LEU A 324 11.71 -8.48 0.49
N THR A 325 10.68 -9.31 0.40
CA THR A 325 9.37 -9.07 1.01
C THR A 325 9.44 -8.98 2.53
N ARG A 326 10.13 -9.94 3.17
CA ARG A 326 10.38 -9.94 4.63
C ARG A 326 11.09 -8.68 5.10
N ARG A 327 12.10 -8.26 4.35
CA ARG A 327 12.86 -7.03 4.64
C ARG A 327 12.00 -5.78 4.49
N ALA A 328 11.12 -5.73 3.50
CA ALA A 328 10.17 -4.64 3.30
C ALA A 328 9.20 -4.51 4.49
N LEU A 329 8.61 -5.63 4.91
CA LEU A 329 7.71 -5.71 6.07
C LEU A 329 8.38 -5.22 7.36
N ALA A 330 9.61 -5.69 7.62
CA ALA A 330 10.40 -5.25 8.78
C ALA A 330 10.71 -3.75 8.80
N ARG A 331 10.59 -3.07 7.65
CA ARG A 331 10.81 -1.63 7.48
C ARG A 331 9.51 -0.83 7.31
N ALA A 332 8.37 -1.46 7.62
CA ALA A 332 7.04 -0.89 7.50
C ALA A 332 6.64 -0.49 6.07
N TYR A 333 7.12 -1.24 5.06
CA TYR A 333 6.55 -1.25 3.72
C TYR A 333 5.70 -2.52 3.56
N TYR A 334 4.39 -2.36 3.74
CA TYR A 334 3.44 -3.49 3.82
C TYR A 334 2.87 -3.93 2.47
N GLN A 335 3.17 -3.18 1.41
CA GLN A 335 2.78 -3.44 0.04
C GLN A 335 4.04 -3.48 -0.82
N GLY A 336 4.07 -4.31 -1.86
CA GLY A 336 5.15 -4.38 -2.84
C GLY A 336 4.64 -4.80 -4.21
N TRP A 337 5.53 -5.03 -5.17
CA TRP A 337 5.11 -5.38 -6.53
C TRP A 337 5.47 -6.82 -6.89
N ASP A 338 4.56 -7.51 -7.56
CA ASP A 338 4.77 -8.87 -8.06
C ASP A 338 4.62 -8.91 -9.58
N MET A 339 5.71 -9.21 -10.28
CA MET A 339 5.77 -9.18 -11.76
C MET A 339 5.31 -10.48 -12.45
N HIS A 340 5.01 -11.54 -11.68
CA HIS A 340 4.71 -12.86 -12.24
C HIS A 340 3.87 -13.70 -11.27
N PRO A 341 2.94 -14.57 -11.74
CA PRO A 341 2.12 -15.42 -10.87
C PRO A 341 2.90 -16.25 -9.86
N ALA A 342 4.04 -16.81 -10.27
CA ALA A 342 4.86 -17.62 -9.38
C ALA A 342 5.63 -16.80 -8.31
N HIS A 343 5.48 -15.47 -8.23
CA HIS A 343 5.88 -14.69 -7.04
C HIS A 343 4.83 -14.73 -5.93
N LEU A 344 3.56 -15.01 -6.25
CA LEU A 344 2.48 -14.96 -5.27
C LEU A 344 2.64 -15.94 -4.10
N PRO A 345 3.11 -17.20 -4.30
CA PRO A 345 3.35 -18.10 -3.17
C PRO A 345 4.32 -17.50 -2.14
N THR A 346 5.41 -16.88 -2.59
CA THR A 346 6.41 -16.29 -1.69
C THR A 346 6.01 -14.95 -1.12
N ARG A 347 5.19 -14.16 -1.84
CA ARG A 347 4.53 -12.95 -1.30
C ARG A 347 3.72 -13.30 -0.07
N TYR A 348 2.76 -14.21 -0.24
CA TYR A 348 1.83 -14.57 0.83
C TYR A 348 2.54 -15.35 1.94
N ALA A 349 3.50 -16.23 1.61
CA ALA A 349 4.29 -16.90 2.63
C ALA A 349 5.06 -15.90 3.52
N ALA A 350 5.71 -14.89 2.94
CA ALA A 350 6.43 -13.87 3.69
C ALA A 350 5.53 -13.04 4.60
N VAL A 351 4.38 -12.60 4.08
CA VAL A 351 3.37 -11.82 4.81
C VAL A 351 2.77 -12.65 5.94
N PHE A 352 2.35 -13.88 5.67
CA PHE A 352 1.69 -14.72 6.65
C PHE A 352 2.67 -15.14 7.73
N ALA A 353 3.89 -15.57 7.39
CA ALA A 353 4.93 -15.82 8.37
C ALA A 353 5.16 -14.59 9.27
N PHE A 354 5.25 -13.39 8.68
CA PHE A 354 5.47 -12.15 9.43
C PHE A 354 4.43 -11.86 10.50
N TYR A 355 3.14 -12.01 10.20
CA TYR A 355 2.08 -11.77 11.18
C TYR A 355 1.89 -12.93 12.16
N ARG A 356 2.15 -14.18 11.74
CA ARG A 356 2.07 -15.35 12.61
C ARG A 356 3.17 -15.36 13.67
N GLU A 357 4.42 -15.06 13.28
CA GLU A 357 5.58 -15.02 14.18
C GLU A 357 5.38 -14.06 15.36
N GLY A 358 4.77 -12.90 15.13
CA GLY A 358 4.57 -11.89 16.17
C GLY A 358 3.17 -11.89 16.80
N LEU A 359 2.27 -12.81 16.42
CA LEU A 359 0.90 -12.84 16.92
C LEU A 359 0.84 -12.90 18.45
N GLU A 360 1.38 -13.96 19.04
CA GLU A 360 1.24 -14.21 20.49
C GLU A 360 1.93 -13.11 21.33
N PRO A 361 3.19 -12.70 21.03
CA PRO A 361 3.82 -11.62 21.76
C PRO A 361 3.07 -10.28 21.62
N ALA A 362 2.56 -9.97 20.41
CA ALA A 362 1.83 -8.72 20.21
C ALA A 362 0.49 -8.72 20.94
N ALA A 363 -0.24 -9.84 20.89
CA ALA A 363 -1.52 -9.99 21.57
C ALA A 363 -1.38 -9.93 23.10
N ALA A 364 -0.40 -10.63 23.66
CA ALA A 364 -0.14 -10.64 25.10
C ALA A 364 0.20 -9.23 25.63
N ARG A 365 1.06 -8.50 24.92
CA ARG A 365 1.44 -7.12 25.28
C ARG A 365 0.26 -6.16 25.19
N LEU A 366 -0.53 -6.25 24.12
CA LEU A 366 -1.70 -5.39 23.97
C LEU A 366 -2.76 -5.67 25.05
N ALA A 367 -2.98 -6.94 25.40
CA ALA A 367 -3.87 -7.34 26.50
C ALA A 367 -3.40 -6.80 27.86
N ALA A 368 -2.10 -6.93 28.16
CA ALA A 368 -1.52 -6.41 29.40
C ALA A 368 -1.66 -4.88 29.49
N TYR A 369 -1.38 -4.16 28.41
CA TYR A 369 -1.57 -2.72 28.32
C TYR A 369 -3.05 -2.32 28.53
N ALA A 370 -3.97 -2.98 27.84
CA ALA A 370 -5.41 -2.70 27.96
C ALA A 370 -5.95 -3.00 29.38
N GLY A 371 -5.43 -4.04 30.03
CA GLY A 371 -5.77 -4.40 31.41
C GLY A 371 -5.04 -3.59 32.49
N GLN A 372 -4.18 -2.63 32.11
CA GLN A 372 -3.31 -1.88 33.03
C GLN A 372 -2.45 -2.78 33.95
N VAL A 373 -2.04 -3.94 33.43
CA VAL A 373 -1.22 -4.90 34.17
C VAL A 373 0.25 -4.59 33.90
N GLY A 374 1.04 -4.41 34.96
CA GLY A 374 2.48 -4.24 34.86
C GLY A 374 3.16 -5.52 34.36
N GLY A 375 4.18 -5.37 33.50
CA GLY A 375 5.00 -6.46 32.99
C GLY A 375 6.46 -6.02 32.76
N ASP A 376 7.27 -6.91 32.20
CA ASP A 376 8.71 -6.67 31.96
C ASP A 376 8.98 -5.61 30.88
N VAL A 377 7.97 -5.24 30.08
CA VAL A 377 8.01 -4.18 29.06
C VAL A 377 6.99 -3.10 29.44
N MET A 378 7.44 -1.86 29.51
CA MET A 378 6.57 -0.70 29.75
C MET A 378 6.01 -0.21 28.41
N ASP A 379 4.78 -0.61 28.09
CA ASP A 379 4.08 -0.18 26.88
C ASP A 379 3.37 1.17 27.09
N GLU A 380 3.49 2.06 26.09
CA GLU A 380 2.90 3.39 26.06
C GLU A 380 1.80 3.48 24.97
N PRO A 381 0.98 4.53 24.92
CA PRO A 381 -0.01 4.74 23.85
C PRO A 381 0.51 4.50 22.43
N ALA A 382 1.74 4.92 22.14
CA ALA A 382 2.37 4.72 20.84
C ALA A 382 2.63 3.23 20.54
N THR A 383 3.06 2.47 21.55
CA THR A 383 3.31 1.03 21.40
C THR A 383 2.01 0.24 21.29
N ALA A 384 0.98 0.59 22.09
CA ALA A 384 -0.35 0.00 21.97
C ALA A 384 -0.95 0.21 20.57
N LYS A 385 -0.77 1.41 20.00
CA LYS A 385 -1.13 1.70 18.61
C LYS A 385 -0.40 0.78 17.63
N ALA A 386 0.92 0.64 17.75
CA ALA A 386 1.70 -0.21 16.86
C ALA A 386 1.30 -1.69 16.93
N LEU A 387 1.10 -2.21 18.15
CA LEU A 387 0.64 -3.58 18.40
C LEU A 387 -0.75 -3.82 17.79
N SER A 388 -1.68 -2.88 17.99
CA SER A 388 -3.02 -2.98 17.42
C SER A 388 -2.98 -2.95 15.89
N SER A 389 -2.25 -2.00 15.29
CA SER A 389 -2.10 -1.91 13.84
C SER A 389 -1.48 -3.17 13.22
N TYR A 390 -0.54 -3.83 13.92
CA TYR A 390 0.04 -5.10 13.49
C TYR A 390 -1.02 -6.21 13.42
N LEU A 391 -1.85 -6.36 14.47
CA LEU A 391 -2.91 -7.36 14.51
C LEU A 391 -3.99 -7.08 13.46
N LEU A 392 -4.39 -5.82 13.29
CA LEU A 392 -5.36 -5.39 12.28
C LEU A 392 -4.90 -5.72 10.86
N ARG A 393 -3.65 -5.40 10.51
CA ARG A 393 -3.09 -5.72 9.19
C ARG A 393 -2.98 -7.23 8.96
N GLY A 394 -2.64 -7.99 10.00
CA GLY A 394 -2.64 -9.46 9.93
C GLY A 394 -4.04 -10.03 9.67
N ILE A 395 -5.08 -9.45 10.25
CA ILE A 395 -6.48 -9.81 9.95
C ILE A 395 -6.83 -9.42 8.51
N ASP A 396 -6.54 -8.19 8.09
CA ASP A 396 -6.97 -7.65 6.80
C ASP A 396 -6.36 -8.36 5.59
N CYS A 397 -5.13 -8.90 5.73
CA CYS A 397 -4.50 -9.70 4.66
C CYS A 397 -4.84 -11.20 4.72
N GLY A 398 -5.49 -11.67 5.81
CA GLY A 398 -5.85 -13.07 6.02
C GLY A 398 -4.75 -13.93 6.70
N ALA A 399 -3.70 -13.30 7.24
CA ALA A 399 -2.68 -14.00 8.02
C ALA A 399 -3.21 -14.45 9.40
N LEU A 400 -4.15 -13.70 9.96
CA LEU A 400 -4.73 -13.88 11.29
C LEU A 400 -6.25 -13.96 11.21
N ASP A 401 -6.86 -14.74 12.10
CA ASP A 401 -8.31 -14.81 12.20
C ASP A 401 -8.82 -13.86 13.30
N THR A 402 -9.91 -13.12 13.03
CA THR A 402 -10.47 -12.18 14.02
C THR A 402 -10.82 -12.86 15.35
N ALA A 403 -11.37 -14.07 15.30
CA ALA A 403 -11.71 -14.84 16.50
C ALA A 403 -10.47 -15.31 17.29
N GLU A 404 -9.38 -15.64 16.59
CA GLU A 404 -8.11 -16.02 17.22
C GLU A 404 -7.50 -14.82 17.95
N VAL A 405 -7.44 -13.66 17.29
CA VAL A 405 -6.94 -12.41 17.89
C VAL A 405 -7.80 -12.00 19.09
N ALA A 406 -9.14 -12.08 18.99
CA ALA A 406 -10.03 -11.74 20.09
C ALA A 406 -9.85 -12.66 21.30
N ARG A 407 -9.62 -13.97 21.08
CA ARG A 407 -9.35 -14.92 22.15
C ARG A 407 -8.03 -14.63 22.87
N LEU A 408 -6.98 -14.26 22.13
CA LEU A 408 -5.66 -14.00 22.72
C LEU A 408 -5.58 -12.64 23.41
N THR A 409 -6.27 -11.63 22.90
CA THR A 409 -6.21 -10.26 23.41
C THR A 409 -7.31 -9.93 24.44
N GLY A 410 -8.45 -10.62 24.36
CA GLY A 410 -9.68 -10.21 25.03
C GLY A 410 -10.36 -8.99 24.38
N LEU A 411 -9.90 -8.54 23.22
CA LEU A 411 -10.36 -7.32 22.54
C LEU A 411 -11.14 -7.64 21.27
N THR A 412 -12.16 -6.82 20.98
CA THR A 412 -12.87 -6.91 19.70
C THR A 412 -12.11 -6.17 18.59
N ARG A 413 -12.47 -6.41 17.32
CA ARG A 413 -11.95 -5.63 16.19
C ARG A 413 -12.13 -4.12 16.40
N ALA A 414 -13.29 -3.69 16.90
CA ALA A 414 -13.57 -2.28 17.18
C ALA A 414 -12.66 -1.69 18.28
N ASP A 415 -12.26 -2.49 19.28
CA ASP A 415 -11.29 -2.05 20.29
C ASP A 415 -9.90 -1.90 19.68
N LEU A 416 -9.50 -2.82 18.80
CA LEU A 416 -8.25 -2.71 18.05
C LEU A 416 -8.24 -1.42 17.19
N ASP A 417 -9.31 -1.16 16.45
CA ASP A 417 -9.44 0.06 15.63
C ASP A 417 -9.32 1.32 16.52
N ARG A 418 -9.89 1.33 17.73
CA ARG A 418 -9.75 2.43 18.70
C ARG A 418 -8.31 2.64 19.16
N PHE A 419 -7.54 1.56 19.38
CA PHE A 419 -6.12 1.68 19.72
C PHE A 419 -5.27 2.15 18.53
N ALA A 420 -5.63 1.76 17.31
CA ALA A 420 -4.91 2.12 16.09
C ALA A 420 -5.20 3.57 15.63
N ALA A 421 -6.38 4.11 15.98
CA ALA A 421 -6.83 5.42 15.58
C ALA A 421 -5.82 6.54 15.92
N PRO A 422 -5.67 7.57 15.06
CA PRO A 422 -4.89 8.75 15.39
C PRO A 422 -5.48 9.46 16.63
N ARG A 423 -4.80 9.38 17.78
CA ARG A 423 -5.16 10.20 18.95
C ARG A 423 -4.71 11.63 18.73
N ARG A 424 -5.51 12.41 18.02
CA ARG A 424 -5.30 13.86 17.87
C ARG A 424 -6.55 14.57 18.39
N GLY A 425 -6.72 14.57 19.72
CA GLY A 425 -7.85 15.22 20.38
C GLY A 425 -7.99 14.95 21.88
N ASP A 426 -7.67 13.75 22.37
CA ASP A 426 -7.91 13.38 23.78
C ASP A 426 -6.87 13.90 24.79
N LEU A 427 -5.98 14.81 24.40
CA LEU A 427 -5.11 15.51 25.36
C LEU A 427 -5.83 16.67 26.07
N THR A 428 -7.12 16.87 25.81
CA THR A 428 -8.00 17.80 26.54
C THR A 428 -9.22 17.12 27.16
N GLY A 429 -9.12 15.82 27.46
CA GLY A 429 -10.08 15.11 28.30
C GLY A 429 -9.74 15.30 29.79
N THR A 430 -10.35 16.30 30.39
CA THR A 430 -10.47 16.48 31.85
C THR A 430 -10.78 15.16 32.55
N ASN A 431 -9.86 14.70 33.42
CA ASN A 431 -10.28 13.95 34.60
C ASN A 431 -11.12 14.92 35.45
N GLN A 432 -12.45 14.85 35.30
CA GLN A 432 -13.38 15.15 36.38
C GLN A 432 -13.86 13.83 36.97
#